data_AF-A0A3C1KZ07-F1
#
_entry.id   AF-A0A3C1KZ07-F1
#
_cell.length_a   1.000
_cell.length_b   1.000
_cell.length_c   1.000
_cell.angle_alpha   90.00
_cell.angle_beta   90.00
_cell.angle_gamma   90.00
#
_symmetry.space_group_name_H-M   'P 1'
#
loop_
_entity.id
_entity.type
_entity.pdbx_description
1 polymer ?
#
loop_
_entity_poly.entity_id
_entity_poly.type
_entity_poly.pdbx_seq_one_letter_code
_entity_poly.pdbx_strand_id
1 'polypeptide(L)'
;MCSKGTCTGVKKSCDDGNPCTKDSCFKVIGCFNSPTEGASCDDGNACTKADACVAGGTCKGSLLSCDDGNACTKDSCDPKKGCVKEALTAPCTDGDACTKGDVCVQGACKTGAVVKCDDNNPCTDDSCDKVKG
;
A
#
# COMPACT_ATOMS: atom_id res chain seq x y z
N MET A 1 -20.36 16.09 41.49
CA MET A 1 -21.30 16.67 42.47
C MET A 1 -22.10 15.54 43.10
N CYS A 2 -22.34 15.55 44.40
CA CYS A 2 -23.09 14.51 45.13
C CYS A 2 -24.45 15.09 45.55
N SER A 3 -25.55 14.40 45.21
CA SER A 3 -26.88 14.74 45.71
C SER A 3 -27.60 13.43 46.08
N LYS A 4 -28.04 13.32 47.34
CA LYS A 4 -28.76 12.18 47.93
C LYS A 4 -28.01 10.84 48.05
N GLY A 5 -26.73 10.87 48.42
CA GLY A 5 -25.99 9.65 48.82
C GLY A 5 -25.51 8.77 47.66
N THR A 6 -25.80 9.15 46.41
CA THR A 6 -25.27 8.49 45.23
C THR A 6 -24.31 9.45 44.52
N CYS A 7 -23.11 8.98 44.18
CA CYS A 7 -22.18 9.73 43.34
C CYS A 7 -22.77 9.89 41.93
N THR A 8 -23.44 11.02 41.65
CA THR A 8 -23.95 11.39 40.33
C THR A 8 -22.89 12.11 39.48
N GLY A 9 -21.61 11.79 39.67
CA GLY A 9 -20.56 12.18 38.74
C GLY A 9 -20.44 11.08 37.70
N VAL A 10 -20.54 11.41 36.42
CA VAL A 10 -20.02 10.52 35.37
C VAL A 10 -18.65 10.04 35.84
N LYS A 11 -18.47 8.71 35.95
CA LYS A 11 -17.16 8.10 36.20
C LYS A 11 -16.21 8.79 35.24
N LYS A 12 -15.26 9.57 35.76
CA LYS A 12 -14.29 10.27 34.91
C LYS A 12 -13.57 9.18 34.15
N SER A 13 -13.88 9.06 32.86
CA SER A 13 -13.24 8.06 32.02
C SER A 13 -11.76 8.42 31.96
N CYS A 14 -10.88 7.45 32.23
CA CYS A 14 -9.46 7.61 31.98
C CYS A 14 -9.09 7.24 30.54
N ASP A 15 -10.10 6.86 29.74
CA ASP A 15 -10.01 6.64 28.31
C ASP A 15 -9.43 7.87 27.61
N ASP A 16 -8.21 7.71 27.11
CA ASP A 16 -7.50 8.71 26.31
C ASP A 16 -7.68 8.50 24.80
N GLY A 17 -8.47 7.49 24.41
CA GLY A 17 -8.72 7.11 23.03
C GLY A 17 -7.51 6.49 22.33
N ASN A 18 -6.43 6.19 23.04
CA ASN A 18 -5.25 5.59 22.45
C ASN A 18 -5.34 4.05 22.51
N PRO A 19 -5.42 3.35 21.36
CA PRO A 19 -5.50 1.89 21.34
C PRO A 19 -4.24 1.20 21.87
N CYS A 20 -3.15 1.94 22.06
CA CYS A 20 -1.87 1.44 22.54
C CYS A 20 -1.58 1.73 24.01
N THR A 21 -2.59 2.14 24.75
CA THR A 21 -2.54 2.28 26.20
C THR A 21 -3.66 1.50 26.87
N LYS A 22 -3.37 1.04 28.07
CA LYS A 22 -4.37 0.50 28.98
C LYS A 22 -4.67 1.53 30.06
N ASP A 23 -5.93 1.97 30.10
CA ASP A 23 -6.36 3.01 31.03
C ASP A 23 -6.68 2.43 32.40
N SER A 24 -6.16 3.11 33.42
CA SER A 24 -6.35 2.76 34.82
C SER A 24 -6.69 4.00 35.62
N CYS A 25 -7.63 3.88 36.55
CA CYS A 25 -8.01 4.95 37.46
C CYS A 25 -7.58 4.57 38.88
N PHE A 26 -6.56 5.25 39.40
CA PHE A 26 -6.07 5.07 40.75
C PHE A 26 -6.63 6.16 41.69
N LYS A 27 -7.00 5.79 42.91
CA LYS A 27 -7.63 6.69 43.90
C LYS A 27 -6.75 7.90 44.28
N VAL A 28 -5.42 7.73 44.25
CA VAL A 28 -4.44 8.76 44.66
C VAL A 28 -3.78 9.43 43.45
N ILE A 29 -3.38 8.64 42.45
CA ILE A 29 -2.65 9.11 41.27
C ILE A 29 -3.61 9.73 40.23
N GLY A 30 -4.88 9.32 40.23
CA GLY A 30 -5.83 9.69 39.18
C GLY A 30 -5.71 8.76 37.97
N CYS A 31 -5.84 9.32 36.77
CA CYS A 31 -5.74 8.55 35.53
C CYS A 31 -4.28 8.19 35.22
N PHE A 32 -4.07 6.95 34.79
CA PHE A 32 -2.79 6.40 34.43
C PHE A 32 -2.96 5.45 33.25
N ASN A 33 -2.16 5.66 32.20
CA ASN A 33 -2.27 4.96 30.93
C ASN A 33 -0.93 4.26 30.67
N SER A 34 -0.93 2.92 30.67
CA SER A 34 0.30 2.13 30.47
C SER A 34 0.41 1.62 29.03
N PRO A 35 1.56 1.75 28.36
CA PRO A 35 1.77 1.21 27.01
C PRO A 35 1.50 -0.30 26.93
N THR A 36 0.89 -0.74 25.83
CA THR A 36 0.61 -2.16 25.54
C THR A 36 1.41 -2.63 24.34
N GLU A 37 2.73 -2.70 24.46
CA GLU A 37 3.63 -3.11 23.37
C GLU A 37 3.25 -4.49 22.80
N GLY A 38 3.26 -4.60 21.46
CA GLY A 38 2.92 -5.82 20.73
C GLY A 38 1.41 -6.07 20.56
N ALA A 39 0.54 -5.29 21.21
CA ALA A 39 -0.89 -5.33 20.93
C ALA A 39 -1.19 -4.83 19.52
N SER A 40 -2.19 -5.43 18.86
CA SER A 40 -2.69 -4.95 17.57
C SER A 40 -3.34 -3.59 17.72
N CYS A 41 -3.12 -2.71 16.75
CA CYS A 41 -3.76 -1.40 16.67
C CYS A 41 -3.98 -1.02 15.20
N ASP A 42 -4.49 0.19 14.94
CA ASP A 42 -4.60 0.77 13.59
C ASP A 42 -3.97 2.17 13.65
N ASP A 43 -2.92 2.40 12.85
CA ASP A 43 -2.22 3.68 12.80
C ASP A 43 -2.92 4.70 11.86
N GLY A 44 -4.02 4.28 11.23
CA GLY A 44 -4.85 5.08 10.35
C GLY A 44 -4.23 5.32 8.97
N ASN A 45 -3.09 4.68 8.66
CA ASN A 45 -2.41 4.80 7.38
C ASN A 45 -2.67 3.56 6.52
N ALA A 46 -3.38 3.72 5.42
CA ALA A 46 -3.63 2.62 4.48
C ALA A 46 -2.34 2.11 3.77
N CYS A 47 -1.21 2.79 3.95
CA CYS A 47 0.11 2.43 3.42
C CYS A 47 0.97 1.64 4.40
N THR A 48 0.42 1.25 5.54
CA THR A 48 1.06 0.39 6.51
C THR A 48 0.30 -0.92 6.65
N LYS A 49 0.98 -1.93 7.17
CA LYS A 49 0.43 -3.25 7.48
C LYS A 49 1.05 -3.78 8.75
N ALA A 50 0.34 -4.73 9.37
CA ALA A 50 0.75 -5.37 10.61
C ALA A 50 0.99 -4.35 11.74
N ASP A 51 0.04 -3.44 11.88
CA ASP A 51 0.06 -2.37 12.86
C ASP A 51 0.06 -2.93 14.29
N ALA A 52 1.05 -2.49 15.04
CA ALA A 52 1.23 -2.90 16.41
C ALA A 52 1.69 -1.74 17.27
N CYS A 53 1.33 -1.82 18.55
CA CYS A 53 1.77 -0.87 19.55
C CYS A 53 3.25 -1.05 19.80
N VAL A 54 4.01 0.04 19.65
CA VAL A 54 5.44 0.09 19.91
C VAL A 54 5.73 0.75 21.26
N ALA A 55 6.99 0.67 21.68
CA ALA A 55 7.46 1.33 22.89
C ALA A 55 7.04 2.80 22.94
N GLY A 56 6.50 3.21 24.09
CA GLY A 56 5.91 4.54 24.29
C GLY A 56 4.43 4.66 23.93
N GLY A 57 3.73 3.56 23.61
CA GLY A 57 2.28 3.55 23.43
C GLY A 57 1.81 4.21 22.13
N THR A 58 2.61 4.12 21.07
CA THR A 58 2.25 4.61 19.73
C THR A 58 1.89 3.44 18.83
N CYS A 59 0.85 3.59 18.00
CA CYS A 59 0.55 2.61 16.96
C CYS A 59 1.45 2.84 15.74
N LYS A 60 2.09 1.80 15.22
CA LYS A 60 2.87 1.86 13.98
C LYS A 60 2.76 0.54 13.22
N GLY A 61 2.60 0.63 11.90
CA GLY A 61 2.79 -0.49 11.01
C GLY A 61 4.08 -0.47 10.21
N SER A 62 4.27 -1.54 9.44
CA SER A 62 5.35 -1.68 8.45
C SER A 62 4.89 -1.19 7.08
N LEU A 63 5.79 -0.61 6.28
CA LEU A 63 5.42 -0.09 4.96
C LEU A 63 4.84 -1.19 4.05
N LEU A 64 3.72 -0.86 3.42
CA LEU A 64 3.10 -1.64 2.35
C LEU A 64 3.82 -1.36 1.03
N SER A 65 4.24 -2.42 0.33
CA SER A 65 4.69 -2.29 -1.06
C SER A 65 3.47 -2.25 -1.98
N CYS A 66 3.38 -1.21 -2.80
CA CYS A 66 2.33 -1.06 -3.82
C CYS A 66 2.76 -1.47 -5.22
N ASP A 67 4.02 -1.88 -5.39
CA ASP A 67 4.57 -2.35 -6.65
C ASP A 67 3.77 -3.56 -7.16
N ASP A 68 3.16 -3.41 -8.34
CA ASP A 68 2.38 -4.46 -9.00
C ASP A 68 3.15 -5.19 -10.11
N GLY A 69 4.42 -4.82 -10.33
CA GLY A 69 5.29 -5.39 -11.35
C GLY A 69 4.95 -4.99 -12.78
N ASN A 70 4.04 -4.04 -12.99
CA ASN A 70 3.64 -3.60 -14.32
C ASN A 70 4.37 -2.31 -14.71
N ALA A 71 5.23 -2.39 -15.72
CA ALA A 71 5.98 -1.24 -16.23
C ALA A 71 5.10 -0.11 -16.79
N CYS A 72 3.82 -0.38 -17.06
CA CYS A 72 2.85 0.60 -17.55
C CYS A 72 2.03 1.28 -16.47
N THR A 73 2.32 1.02 -15.21
CA THR A 73 1.74 1.73 -14.08
C THR A 73 2.83 2.39 -13.26
N LYS A 74 2.52 3.57 -12.75
CA LYS A 74 3.29 4.19 -11.68
C LYS A 74 2.52 3.94 -10.39
N ASP A 75 3.10 3.09 -9.55
CA ASP A 75 2.51 2.74 -8.27
C ASP A 75 2.92 3.74 -7.20
N SER A 76 1.97 4.09 -6.36
CA SER A 76 2.20 4.91 -5.19
C SER A 76 1.21 4.53 -4.09
N CYS A 77 1.48 4.98 -2.88
CA CYS A 77 0.58 4.75 -1.78
C CYS A 77 0.01 6.06 -1.25
N ASP A 78 -1.32 6.17 -1.27
CA ASP A 78 -2.07 7.26 -0.66
C ASP A 78 -2.44 6.85 0.78
N PRO A 79 -2.05 7.62 1.81
CA PRO A 79 -2.28 7.23 3.21
C PRO A 79 -3.74 6.97 3.60
N LYS A 80 -4.72 7.41 2.79
CA LYS A 80 -6.16 7.18 3.04
C LYS A 80 -6.75 6.12 2.13
N LYS A 81 -6.27 6.02 0.88
CA LYS A 81 -6.83 5.11 -0.13
C LYS A 81 -6.06 3.80 -0.25
N GLY A 82 -4.83 3.75 0.27
CA GLY A 82 -3.90 2.64 0.10
C GLY A 82 -3.20 2.72 -1.25
N CYS A 83 -2.91 1.56 -1.84
CA CYS A 83 -2.21 1.50 -3.12
C CYS A 83 -3.05 2.10 -4.26
N VAL A 84 -2.46 3.06 -4.95
CA VAL A 84 -3.03 3.73 -6.12
C VAL A 84 -2.07 3.61 -7.29
N LYS A 85 -2.64 3.54 -8.50
CA LYS A 85 -1.90 3.30 -9.73
C LYS A 85 -2.25 4.37 -10.76
N GLU A 86 -1.23 4.94 -11.37
CA GLU A 86 -1.38 5.88 -12.48
C GLU A 86 -0.96 5.19 -13.78
N ALA A 87 -1.87 5.15 -14.76
CA ALA A 87 -1.55 4.59 -16.07
C ALA A 87 -0.52 5.48 -16.79
N LEU A 88 0.56 4.87 -17.24
CA LEU A 88 1.61 5.55 -18.00
C LEU A 88 1.31 5.49 -19.51
N THR A 89 1.95 6.41 -20.24
CA THR A 89 1.98 6.43 -21.71
C THR A 89 3.42 6.30 -22.24
N ALA A 90 4.33 5.79 -21.40
CA ALA A 90 5.74 5.62 -21.73
C ALA A 90 5.95 4.41 -22.66
N PRO A 91 7.13 4.31 -23.32
CA PRO A 91 7.53 3.09 -23.98
C PRO A 91 7.57 1.92 -23.01
N CYS A 92 7.22 0.73 -23.50
CA CYS A 92 7.29 -0.53 -22.76
C CYS A 92 7.84 -1.62 -23.68
N THR A 93 7.83 -2.87 -23.19
CA THR A 93 8.08 -4.04 -24.02
C THR A 93 6.97 -5.06 -23.75
N ASP A 94 6.39 -5.62 -24.81
CA ASP A 94 5.45 -6.73 -24.73
C ASP A 94 6.16 -8.10 -24.64
N GLY A 95 7.50 -8.10 -24.68
CA GLY A 95 8.34 -9.29 -24.65
C GLY A 95 8.51 -9.99 -26.00
N ASP A 96 7.95 -9.46 -27.08
CA ASP A 96 8.13 -9.96 -28.44
C ASP A 96 9.24 -9.17 -29.16
N ALA A 97 10.37 -9.80 -29.44
CA ALA A 97 11.46 -9.17 -30.18
C ALA A 97 11.08 -8.79 -31.63
N CYS A 98 9.99 -9.37 -32.14
CA CYS A 98 9.45 -9.12 -33.48
C CYS A 98 8.54 -7.90 -33.55
N THR A 99 8.35 -7.18 -32.44
CA THR A 99 7.54 -5.96 -32.39
C THR A 99 8.42 -4.80 -31.96
N LYS A 100 8.13 -3.61 -32.46
CA LYS A 100 8.85 -2.38 -32.12
C LYS A 100 7.90 -1.24 -31.85
N GLY A 101 8.27 -0.41 -30.90
CA GLY A 101 7.50 0.78 -30.52
C GLY A 101 6.31 0.45 -29.64
N ASP A 102 6.44 -0.55 -28.76
CA ASP A 102 5.40 -0.84 -27.77
C ASP A 102 5.24 0.33 -26.81
N VAL A 103 3.99 0.64 -26.49
CA VAL A 103 3.64 1.78 -25.64
C VAL A 103 2.58 1.41 -24.64
N CYS A 104 2.69 2.02 -23.47
CA CYS A 104 1.67 1.88 -22.45
C CYS A 104 0.38 2.59 -22.88
N VAL A 105 -0.74 1.89 -22.82
CA VAL A 105 -2.08 2.43 -23.05
C VAL A 105 -3.00 1.89 -21.98
N GLN A 106 -3.58 2.81 -21.19
CA GLN A 106 -4.52 2.47 -20.12
C GLN A 106 -3.96 1.43 -19.11
N GLY A 107 -2.66 1.54 -18.79
CA GLY A 107 -2.00 0.66 -17.82
C GLY A 107 -1.63 -0.72 -18.36
N ALA A 108 -1.69 -0.95 -19.68
CA ALA A 108 -1.20 -2.18 -20.30
C ALA A 108 -0.21 -1.85 -21.42
N CYS A 109 0.82 -2.68 -21.55
CA CYS A 109 1.73 -2.55 -22.68
C CYS A 109 1.01 -3.00 -23.96
N LYS A 110 0.88 -2.09 -24.92
CA LYS A 110 0.33 -2.40 -26.24
C LYS A 110 1.46 -2.64 -27.21
N THR A 111 1.40 -3.81 -27.82
CA THR A 111 2.24 -4.22 -28.93
C THR A 111 2.28 -3.17 -30.03
N GLY A 112 3.49 -2.82 -30.42
CA GLY A 112 3.79 -1.89 -31.50
C GLY A 112 3.72 -2.55 -32.87
N ALA A 113 4.45 -1.98 -33.83
CA ALA A 113 4.46 -2.48 -35.19
C ALA A 113 5.28 -3.77 -35.30
N VAL A 114 4.75 -4.75 -36.04
CA VAL A 114 5.49 -5.97 -36.37
C VAL A 114 6.67 -5.62 -37.27
N VAL A 115 7.86 -6.08 -36.89
CA VAL A 115 9.06 -6.02 -37.70
C VAL A 115 8.90 -6.99 -38.86
N LYS A 116 9.04 -6.47 -40.09
CA LYS A 116 9.14 -7.33 -41.27
C LYS A 116 10.56 -7.90 -41.34
N CYS A 117 10.66 -9.22 -41.22
CA CYS A 117 11.89 -9.96 -41.46
C CYS A 117 11.82 -10.55 -42.87
N ASP A 118 12.16 -9.74 -43.87
CA ASP A 118 12.22 -10.14 -45.29
C ASP A 118 13.70 -10.21 -45.70
N ASP A 119 14.21 -11.42 -45.92
CA ASP A 119 15.60 -11.65 -46.33
C ASP A 119 15.82 -11.51 -47.84
N ASN A 120 14.76 -11.15 -48.59
CA ASN A 120 14.70 -11.03 -50.03
C ASN A 120 15.13 -12.31 -50.79
N ASN A 121 15.10 -13.47 -50.12
CA ASN A 121 15.41 -14.73 -50.74
C ASN A 121 14.11 -15.52 -50.99
N PRO A 122 13.72 -15.72 -52.26
CA PRO A 122 12.45 -16.37 -52.60
C PRO A 122 12.40 -17.86 -52.26
N CYS A 123 13.51 -18.45 -51.82
CA CYS A 123 13.62 -19.86 -51.44
C CYS A 123 13.50 -20.11 -49.93
N THR A 124 13.31 -19.06 -49.12
CA THR A 124 13.20 -19.14 -47.66
C THR A 124 11.88 -18.54 -47.18
N ASP A 125 11.33 -19.13 -46.12
CA ASP A 125 10.17 -18.56 -45.43
C ASP A 125 10.65 -17.50 -44.43
N ASP A 126 10.23 -16.27 -44.68
CA ASP A 126 10.42 -15.13 -43.80
C ASP A 126 9.76 -15.38 -42.44
N SER A 127 10.59 -15.44 -41.38
CA SER A 127 10.11 -15.62 -40.01
C SER A 127 10.94 -14.83 -39.02
N CYS A 128 10.30 -14.44 -37.93
CA CYS A 128 10.92 -13.72 -36.83
C CYS A 128 10.86 -14.56 -35.56
N ASP A 129 11.98 -14.66 -34.85
CA ASP A 129 12.08 -15.35 -33.56
C ASP A 129 11.66 -14.38 -32.45
N LYS A 130 10.58 -14.70 -31.71
CA LYS A 130 10.02 -13.83 -30.67
C LYS A 130 10.98 -13.48 -29.53
N VAL A 131 12.08 -14.21 -29.39
CA VAL A 131 13.11 -13.99 -28.35
C VAL A 131 14.33 -13.28 -28.91
N LYS A 132 14.72 -13.58 -30.15
CA LYS A 132 15.97 -13.09 -30.75
C LYS A 132 15.78 -11.93 -31.75
N GLY A 133 14.57 -11.76 -32.28
CA GLY A 133 14.27 -10.84 -33.37
C GLY A 133 14.64 -11.39 -34.74
#